data_AF-A0A951C6J6-F1
#
_entry.id   AF-A0A951C6J6-F1
#
_cell.length_a   1.000
_cell.length_b   1.000
_cell.length_c   1.000
_cell.angle_alpha   90.00
_cell.angle_beta   90.00
_cell.angle_gamma   90.00
#
_symmetry.space_group_name_H-M   'P 1'
#
loop_
_entity.id
_entity.type
_entity.pdbx_description
1 polymer ?
#
loop_
_entity_poly.entity_id
_entity_poly.type
_entity_poly.pdbx_seq_one_letter_code
_entity_poly.pdbx_strand_id
1 'polypeptide(L)' 'MRTRKMPASTDWDLIAKARGFEIPETELERVIAPLRLLEQRFRPLAKNLSPAVAPAILFRAGAEESE' A
#
# COMPACT_ATOMS: atom_id res chain seq x y z
N MET A 1 4.42 -28.65 5.44
CA MET A 1 3.49 -27.51 5.25
C MET A 1 4.23 -26.23 5.65
N ARG A 2 4.82 -25.50 4.69
CA ARG A 2 5.61 -24.29 4.99
C ARG A 2 4.66 -23.12 5.25
N THR A 3 4.59 -22.65 6.48
CA THR A 3 3.89 -21.41 6.82
C THR A 3 4.64 -20.25 6.16
N ARG A 4 4.03 -19.59 5.18
CA ARG A 4 4.57 -18.35 4.61
C ARG A 4 4.55 -17.31 5.73
N LYS A 5 5.71 -17.05 6.34
CA LYS A 5 5.90 -15.94 7.28
C LYS A 5 5.43 -14.67 6.56
N MET A 6 4.38 -14.03 7.07
CA MET A 6 3.95 -12.74 6.52
C MET A 6 5.14 -11.79 6.61
N PRO A 7 5.43 -10.99 5.57
CA PRO A 7 6.51 -10.02 5.63
C PRO A 7 6.29 -9.13 6.87
N ALA A 8 7.39 -8.73 7.50
CA ALA A 8 7.38 -7.82 8.64
C ALA A 8 6.49 -6.61 8.30
N SER A 9 5.71 -6.16 9.29
CA SER A 9 4.86 -4.97 9.18
C SER A 9 5.59 -3.83 8.50
N THR A 10 4.92 -3.10 7.61
CA THR A 10 5.50 -1.96 6.91
C THR A 10 6.07 -0.97 7.93
N ASP A 11 7.33 -0.59 7.74
CA ASP A 11 7.96 0.43 8.57
C ASP A 11 7.59 1.81 8.05
N TRP A 12 6.53 2.37 8.63
CA TRP A 12 5.97 3.66 8.24
C TRP A 12 6.92 4.83 8.52
N ASP A 13 7.83 4.70 9.50
CA ASP A 13 8.85 5.71 9.78
C ASP A 13 9.91 5.73 8.67
N LEU A 14 10.38 4.55 8.24
CA LEU A 14 11.28 4.45 7.10
C LEU A 14 10.65 4.97 5.81
N ILE A 15 9.35 4.75 5.60
CA ILE A 15 8.65 5.30 4.42
C ILE A 15 8.58 6.82 4.49
N ALA A 16 8.25 7.41 5.64
CA ALA A 16 8.19 8.87 5.79
C ALA A 16 9.56 9.50 5.48
N LYS A 17 10.62 8.95 6.06
CA LYS A 17 12.01 9.38 5.81
C LYS A 17 12.41 9.24 4.34
N ALA A 18 12.12 8.10 3.71
CA ALA A 18 12.46 7.86 2.31
C ALA A 18 11.70 8.78 1.34
N ARG A 19 10.53 9.28 1.74
CA ARG A 19 9.72 10.23 0.95
C ARG A 19 10.05 11.69 1.23
N GLY A 20 11.01 11.97 2.13
CA GLY A 20 11.38 13.33 2.52
C GLY A 20 10.28 14.05 3.28
N PHE A 21 9.35 13.31 3.92
CA PHE A 21 8.35 13.94 4.75
C PHE A 21 8.95 14.31 6.10
N GLU A 22 9.13 15.61 6.35
CA GLU A 22 9.50 16.15 7.65
C GLU A 22 8.26 16.16 8.57
N ILE A 23 7.84 14.97 8.99
CA ILE A 23 6.74 14.80 9.93
C ILE A 23 7.33 14.84 11.34
N PRO A 24 6.85 15.73 12.23
CA PRO A 24 7.24 15.68 13.64
C PRO A 24 6.98 14.30 14.23
N GLU A 25 7.89 13.81 15.08
CA GLU A 25 7.79 12.46 15.66
C GLU A 25 6.45 12.22 16.36
N THR A 26 5.94 13.23 17.08
CA THR A 26 4.63 13.19 17.74
C THR A 26 3.46 13.04 16.77
N GLU A 27 3.52 13.66 15.59
CA GLU A 27 2.51 13.51 14.53
C GLU A 27 2.64 12.14 13.85
N LEU A 28 3.89 11.67 13.66
CA LEU A 28 4.16 10.36 13.09
C LEU A 28 3.60 9.24 14.00
N GLU A 29 3.83 9.32 15.31
CA GLU A 29 3.27 8.39 16.29
C GLU A 29 1.73 8.35 16.25
N ARG A 30 1.09 9.52 16.09
CA ARG A 30 -0.38 9.62 15.96
C ARG A 30 -0.91 8.87 14.72
N VAL A 31 -0.18 8.89 13.61
CA VAL A 31 -0.63 8.25 12.35
C VAL A 31 -0.16 6.81 12.18
N ILE A 32 0.92 6.39 12.85
CA ILE A 32 1.44 5.01 12.77
C ILE A 32 0.39 3.99 13.21
N ALA A 33 -0.31 4.24 14.32
CA ALA A 33 -1.31 3.32 14.85
C ALA A 33 -2.47 3.05 13.86
N PRO A 34 -3.16 4.06 13.30
CA PRO A 34 -4.18 3.84 12.29
C PRO A 34 -3.62 3.23 11.00
N LEU A 35 -2.41 3.60 10.56
CA LEU A 35 -1.79 2.99 9.37
C LEU A 35 -1.53 1.49 9.56
N ARG A 36 -1.04 1.08 10.73
CA ARG A 36 -0.88 -0.33 11.10
C ARG A 36 -2.22 -1.07 11.11
N LEU A 37 -3.28 -0.45 11.63
CA LEU A 37 -4.62 -1.04 11.65
C LEU A 37 -5.16 -1.26 10.23
N LEU A 38 -5.00 -0.26 9.35
CA LEU A 38 -5.38 -0.36 7.95
C LEU A 38 -4.61 -1.51 7.27
N GLU A 39 -3.29 -1.58 7.47
CA GLU A 39 -2.46 -2.65 6.90
C GLU A 39 -2.95 -4.04 7.33
N GLN A 40 -3.27 -4.22 8.61
CA GLN A 40 -3.80 -5.48 9.14
C GLN A 40 -5.14 -5.86 8.50
N ARG A 41 -5.98 -4.88 8.13
CA ARG A 41 -7.26 -5.15 7.47
C ARG A 41 -7.16 -5.38 5.97
N PHE A 42 -6.31 -4.63 5.28
CA PHE A 42 -6.25 -4.70 3.82
C PHE A 42 -5.25 -5.72 3.28
N ARG A 43 -4.10 -5.97 3.95
CA ARG A 43 -3.13 -6.97 3.46
C ARG A 43 -3.72 -8.38 3.25
N PRO A 44 -4.61 -8.90 4.11
CA PRO A 44 -5.22 -10.20 3.88
C PRO A 44 -6.04 -10.28 2.58
N LEU A 45 -6.69 -9.18 2.17
CA LEU A 45 -7.50 -9.13 0.95
C LEU A 45 -6.65 -9.32 -0.31
N ALA A 46 -5.42 -8.81 -0.31
CA ALA A 46 -4.50 -8.95 -1.43
C ALA A 46 -3.99 -10.39 -1.63
N LYS A 47 -4.05 -11.26 -0.62
CA LYS A 47 -3.51 -12.63 -0.72
C LYS A 47 -4.23 -13.50 -1.74
N ASN A 48 -5.51 -13.22 -1.96
CA ASN A 48 -6.38 -14.00 -2.86
C ASN A 48 -6.66 -13.24 -4.16
N LEU A 49 -6.01 -12.09 -4.38
CA LEU A 49 -6.18 -11.32 -5.60
C LEU A 49 -5.45 -12.04 -6.74
N SER A 50 -6.19 -12.49 -7.75
CA SER A 50 -5.58 -13.08 -8.94
C SER A 50 -4.89 -11.99 -9.78
N PRO A 51 -3.65 -12.21 -10.26
CA PRO A 51 -2.98 -11.26 -11.16
C PRO A 51 -3.73 -11.02 -12.48
N ALA A 52 -4.63 -11.93 -12.86
CA ALA A 52 -5.47 -11.79 -14.04
C ALA A 52 -6.66 -10.83 -13.83
N VAL A 53 -6.94 -10.43 -12.58
CA VAL A 53 -8.00 -9.45 -12.29
C VAL A 53 -7.53 -8.07 -12.71
N ALA A 54 -8.19 -7.52 -13.73
CA ALA A 54 -7.97 -6.15 -14.15
C ALA A 54 -8.38 -5.16 -13.03
N PRO A 55 -7.70 -4.01 -12.92
CA PRO A 55 -8.13 -2.93 -12.05
C PRO A 55 -9.57 -2.51 -12.36
N ALA A 56 -10.34 -2.16 -11.32
CA ALA A 56 -11.71 -1.67 -11.49
C ALA A 56 -11.77 -0.37 -12.30
N ILE A 57 -10.68 0.40 -12.29
CA ILE A 57 -10.51 1.61 -13.09
C ILE A 57 -9.30 1.41 -13.99
N LEU A 58 -9.53 1.43 -15.30
CA LEU A 58 -8.48 1.37 -16.29
C LEU A 58 -8.11 2.79 -16.74
N PHE A 59 -6.82 3.06 -16.77
CA PHE A 59 -6.33 4.26 -17.43
C PHE A 59 -6.54 4.11 -18.94
N ARG A 60 -7.29 5.04 -19.53
CA ARG A 60 -7.34 5.22 -20.98
C ARG A 60 -6.52 6.47 -21.31
N ALA A 61 -5.34 6.28 -21.90
CA ALA A 61 -4.72 7.36 -22.65
C ALA A 61 -5.70 7.77 -23.75
N GLY A 62 -5.88 9.08 -23.98
CA GLY A 62 -6.81 9.59 -24.98
C GLY A 62 -6.63 8.87 -26.31
N ALA A 63 -7.75 8.60 -27.01
CA ALA A 63 -7.72 7.94 -28.30
C ALA A 63 -6.70 8.64 -29.19
N GLU A 64 -5.77 7.88 -29.75
CA GLU A 64 -5.04 8.35 -30.92
C GLU A 64 -6.10 8.54 -32.00
N GLU A 65 -6.43 9.80 -32.27
CA GLU A 65 -7.33 10.21 -33.34
C GLU A 65 -6.75 9.60 -34.63
N SER A 66 -7.34 8.48 -35.03
CA SER A 66 -6.98 7.82 -36.28
C SER A 66 -7.68 8.59 -37.39
N GLU A 67 -6.88 9.24 -38.23
CA GLU A 67 -7.28 9.82 -39.51
C GLU A 67 -7.87 8.77 -40.46
#